data_AF-A0A2P0QLN5-F1
#
_entry.id   AF-A0A2P0QLN5-F1
#
_cell.length_a   1.000
_cell.length_b   1.000
_cell.length_c   1.000
_cell.angle_alpha   90.00
_cell.angle_beta   90.00
_cell.angle_gamma   90.00
#
_symmetry.space_group_name_H-M   'P 1'
#
loop_
_entity.id
_entity.type
_entity.pdbx_description
1 polymer ?
#
loop_
_entity_poly.entity_id
_entity_poly.type
_entity_poly.pdbx_seq_one_letter_code
_entity_poly.pdbx_strand_id
1 'polypeptide(L)'
;PDVIVVGMSPGRRHVTKPVCDITSGLRQQGVEYSISTLVLNAGSGVPPDAPKIAGGVIGAYFGLTDKEIVQIEKHKVAILHHGNVRSHVVHKVRFILQACDVKAVVVSQAPVDYEDLAKEGVKTAVVMPPADKIRTKGTVMAIVSGVTRGQTPTREKMAEVISSVMKLLKKKEIME
;
A
#
# COMPACT_ATOMS: atom_id res chain seq x y z
N PRO A 1 -5.41 -14.35 -8.56
CA PRO A 1 -5.99 -13.18 -7.85
C PRO A 1 -5.38 -11.88 -8.37
N ASP A 2 -6.22 -10.87 -8.62
CA ASP A 2 -5.87 -9.61 -9.26
C ASP A 2 -5.46 -8.55 -8.24
N VAL A 3 -6.00 -8.63 -7.02
CA VAL A 3 -5.80 -7.64 -5.96
C VAL A 3 -5.20 -8.29 -4.72
N ILE A 4 -4.22 -7.62 -4.10
CA ILE A 4 -3.71 -7.96 -2.77
C ILE A 4 -3.85 -6.78 -1.83
N VAL A 5 -4.41 -7.01 -0.63
CA VAL A 5 -4.46 -6.00 0.43
C VAL A 5 -3.32 -6.28 1.41
N VAL A 6 -2.34 -5.39 1.45
CA VAL A 6 -1.15 -5.48 2.31
C VAL A 6 -1.41 -4.69 3.59
N GLY A 7 -1.58 -5.42 4.69
CA GLY A 7 -1.65 -4.88 6.04
C GLY A 7 -0.29 -4.90 6.73
N MET A 8 -0.01 -3.85 7.51
CA MET A 8 1.14 -3.83 8.42
C MET A 8 0.92 -4.82 9.57
N SER A 9 2.00 -5.37 10.15
CA SER A 9 1.93 -6.35 11.23
C SER A 9 0.97 -5.90 12.34
N PRO A 10 -0.02 -6.73 12.71
CA PRO A 10 -0.90 -6.41 13.80
C PRO A 10 -0.13 -6.51 15.10
N GLY A 11 -0.40 -5.58 16.02
CA GLY A 11 -0.40 -5.98 17.41
C GLY A 11 -1.66 -6.83 17.59
N ARG A 12 -1.50 -8.14 17.80
CA ARG A 12 -2.53 -9.16 18.09
C ARG A 12 -3.34 -9.74 16.90
N ARG A 13 -3.03 -11.00 16.59
CA ARG A 13 -3.80 -12.16 16.02
C ARG A 13 -4.98 -12.01 15.03
N HIS A 14 -5.40 -10.82 14.61
CA HIS A 14 -6.45 -10.65 13.58
C HIS A 14 -6.01 -9.67 12.49
N VAL A 15 -6.50 -9.88 11.27
CA VAL A 15 -6.44 -8.88 10.19
C VAL A 15 -7.19 -7.65 10.69
N THR A 16 -6.46 -6.60 11.03
CA THR A 16 -7.06 -5.41 11.64
C THR A 16 -7.90 -4.64 10.63
N LYS A 17 -8.98 -4.01 11.09
CA LYS A 17 -9.59 -2.91 10.34
C LYS A 17 -8.52 -1.88 9.96
N PRO A 18 -8.55 -1.30 8.76
CA PRO A 18 -9.60 -1.40 7.72
C PRO A 18 -9.38 -2.55 6.72
N VAL A 19 -8.32 -3.36 6.85
CA VAL A 19 -7.92 -4.35 5.83
C VAL A 19 -9.03 -5.37 5.56
N CYS A 20 -9.73 -5.83 6.61
CA CYS A 20 -10.88 -6.73 6.48
C CYS A 20 -12.08 -6.07 5.78
N ASP A 21 -12.35 -4.79 6.07
CA ASP A 21 -13.49 -4.04 5.51
C ASP A 21 -13.24 -3.74 4.03
N ILE A 22 -12.02 -3.35 3.67
CA ILE A 22 -11.57 -3.17 2.26
C ILE A 22 -11.73 -4.48 1.49
N THR A 23 -11.24 -5.59 2.06
CA THR A 23 -11.34 -6.90 1.41
C THR A 23 -12.79 -7.29 1.19
N SER A 24 -13.64 -7.14 2.21
CA SER A 24 -15.07 -7.47 2.12
C SER A 24 -15.81 -6.58 1.12
N GLY A 25 -15.52 -5.27 1.12
CA GLY A 25 -16.12 -4.32 0.19
C GLY A 25 -15.76 -4.61 -1.26
N LEU A 26 -14.52 -4.99 -1.55
CA LEU A 26 -14.10 -5.38 -2.91
C LEU A 26 -14.75 -6.69 -3.36
N ARG A 27 -14.93 -7.67 -2.47
CA ARG A 27 -15.65 -8.91 -2.80
C ARG A 27 -17.09 -8.64 -3.24
N GLN A 28 -17.79 -7.76 -2.52
CA GLN A 28 -19.16 -7.35 -2.86
C GLN A 28 -19.28 -6.67 -4.24
N GLN A 29 -18.17 -6.18 -4.80
CA GLN A 29 -18.14 -5.54 -6.12
C GLN A 29 -17.74 -6.51 -7.25
N GLY A 30 -17.76 -7.82 -7.00
CA GLY A 30 -17.44 -8.84 -8.00
C GLY A 30 -15.96 -9.20 -8.12
N VAL A 31 -15.09 -8.66 -7.25
CA VAL A 31 -13.67 -9.05 -7.15
C VAL A 31 -13.50 -10.32 -6.30
N GLU A 32 -14.59 -11.04 -6.01
CA GLU A 32 -14.69 -12.06 -4.96
C GLU A 32 -13.63 -13.16 -5.05
N TYR A 33 -13.40 -13.69 -6.25
CA TYR A 33 -12.42 -14.76 -6.51
C TYR A 33 -11.00 -14.26 -6.78
N SER A 34 -10.79 -12.94 -6.74
CA SER A 34 -9.56 -12.30 -7.19
C SER A 34 -8.94 -11.34 -6.18
N ILE A 35 -9.21 -11.54 -4.89
CA ILE A 35 -8.61 -10.75 -3.80
C ILE A 35 -7.92 -11.63 -2.75
N SER A 36 -6.69 -11.26 -2.40
CA SER A 36 -5.96 -11.86 -1.27
C SER A 36 -5.60 -10.81 -0.22
N THR A 37 -5.32 -11.25 1.00
CA THR A 37 -4.80 -10.40 2.07
C THR A 37 -3.44 -10.91 2.49
N LEU A 38 -2.48 -10.01 2.64
CA LEU A 38 -1.18 -10.28 3.21
C LEU A 38 -0.94 -9.37 4.40
N VAL A 39 -0.60 -9.97 5.53
CA VAL A 39 -0.14 -9.24 6.70
C VAL A 39 1.36 -9.42 6.77
N LEU A 40 2.11 -8.32 6.70
CA LEU A 40 3.57 -8.38 6.71
C LEU A 40 4.07 -8.94 8.05
N ASN A 41 5.12 -9.76 8.01
CA ASN A 41 5.83 -10.26 9.18
C ASN A 41 6.56 -9.13 9.92
N ALA A 42 7.17 -8.20 9.18
CA ALA A 42 7.94 -7.07 9.69
C ALA A 42 7.38 -5.71 9.21
N GLY A 43 6.08 -5.48 9.42
CA GLY A 43 5.36 -4.28 8.97
C GLY A 43 5.31 -3.11 9.97
N SER A 44 5.54 -3.36 11.27
CA SER A 44 5.45 -2.32 12.32
C SER A 44 6.69 -1.43 12.41
N GLY A 45 7.86 -1.95 12.03
CA GLY A 45 9.14 -1.25 12.19
C GLY A 45 9.37 -0.10 11.23
N VAL A 46 10.61 0.39 11.14
CA VAL A 46 11.04 1.44 10.21
C VAL A 46 12.02 0.89 9.18
N PRO A 47 11.97 1.31 7.90
CA PRO A 47 12.92 0.84 6.89
C PRO A 47 14.38 1.05 7.32
N PRO A 48 15.26 0.05 7.15
CA PRO A 48 16.66 0.14 7.58
C PRO A 48 17.44 1.23 6.84
N ASP A 49 17.00 1.59 5.63
CA ASP A 49 17.57 2.65 4.80
C ASP A 49 16.97 4.05 5.07
N ALA A 50 16.16 4.18 6.13
CA ALA A 50 15.62 5.44 6.61
C ALA A 50 15.66 5.54 8.15
N PRO A 51 16.82 5.34 8.81
CA PRO A 51 16.88 5.23 10.28
C PRO A 51 16.51 6.55 10.99
N LYS A 52 16.64 7.70 10.32
CA LYS A 52 16.33 9.02 10.89
C LYS A 52 14.84 9.27 11.14
N ILE A 53 13.95 8.46 10.55
CA ILE A 53 12.49 8.55 10.79
C ILE A 53 12.00 7.64 11.93
N ALA A 54 12.93 7.01 12.66
CA ALA A 54 12.62 6.03 13.70
C ALA A 54 11.76 6.58 14.85
N GLY A 55 11.77 7.88 15.15
CA GLY A 55 10.78 8.54 16.01
C GLY A 55 10.39 7.81 17.31
N GLY A 56 11.30 7.04 17.92
CA GLY A 56 11.06 6.26 19.16
C GLY A 56 10.82 4.75 18.99
N VAL A 57 10.82 4.19 17.77
CA VAL A 57 10.73 2.73 17.56
C VAL A 57 12.13 2.11 17.63
N ILE A 58 12.60 1.84 18.85
CA ILE A 58 13.88 1.17 19.09
C ILE A 58 13.71 -0.34 18.82
N GLY A 59 14.52 -0.89 17.92
CA GLY A 59 14.70 -2.35 17.77
C GLY A 59 13.75 -3.09 16.83
N ALA A 60 12.79 -2.43 16.15
CA ALA A 60 11.93 -3.06 15.16
C ALA A 60 12.21 -2.53 13.74
N TYR A 61 12.74 -3.39 12.87
CA TYR A 61 12.97 -3.08 11.46
C TYR A 61 11.72 -3.36 10.62
N PHE A 62 11.45 -2.48 9.66
CA PHE A 62 10.51 -2.78 8.59
C PHE A 62 11.21 -3.66 7.56
N GLY A 63 10.54 -4.68 7.06
CA GLY A 63 11.11 -5.58 6.08
C GLY A 63 10.08 -6.39 5.30
N LEU A 64 10.55 -6.96 4.20
CA LEU A 64 9.84 -7.94 3.39
C LEU A 64 10.70 -9.18 3.26
N THR A 65 10.07 -10.34 3.35
CA THR A 65 10.66 -11.63 2.98
C THR A 65 10.49 -11.88 1.48
N ASP A 66 11.34 -12.72 0.89
CA ASP A 66 11.22 -13.08 -0.54
C ASP A 66 9.84 -13.68 -0.87
N LYS A 67 9.27 -14.45 0.08
CA LYS A 67 7.92 -14.99 -0.05
C LYS A 67 6.85 -13.89 -0.13
N GLU A 68 6.97 -12.84 0.67
CA GLU A 68 6.06 -11.70 0.64
C GLU A 68 6.20 -10.89 -0.64
N ILE A 69 7.44 -10.70 -1.14
CA ILE A 69 7.71 -10.01 -2.42
C ILE A 69 7.02 -10.75 -3.58
N VAL A 70 7.30 -12.05 -3.73
CA VAL A 70 6.69 -12.90 -4.76
C VAL A 70 5.17 -12.91 -4.64
N GLN A 71 4.65 -12.94 -3.41
CA GLN A 71 3.22 -12.89 -3.18
C GLN A 71 2.60 -11.54 -3.56
N ILE A 72 3.29 -10.41 -3.40
CA ILE A 72 2.78 -9.10 -3.82
C ILE A 72 2.82 -9.00 -5.35
N GLU A 73 3.96 -9.32 -5.98
CA GLU A 73 4.17 -9.14 -7.43
C GLU A 73 3.27 -10.00 -8.31
N LYS A 74 2.78 -11.16 -7.84
CA LYS A 74 1.84 -11.99 -8.62
C LYS A 74 0.47 -11.33 -8.87
N HIS A 75 0.17 -10.20 -8.20
CA HIS A 75 -1.10 -9.51 -8.31
C HIS A 75 -1.00 -8.32 -9.26
N LYS A 76 -2.12 -7.97 -9.90
CA LYS A 76 -2.20 -6.80 -10.79
C LYS A 76 -2.17 -5.49 -10.01
N VAL A 77 -2.78 -5.46 -8.83
CA VAL A 77 -2.89 -4.27 -7.98
C VAL A 77 -2.62 -4.62 -6.51
N ALA A 78 -1.78 -3.83 -5.84
CA ALA A 78 -1.56 -3.90 -4.41
C ALA A 78 -2.21 -2.71 -3.69
N ILE A 79 -2.99 -2.97 -2.64
CA ILE A 79 -3.47 -1.95 -1.72
C ILE A 79 -2.54 -1.91 -0.53
N LEU A 80 -1.81 -0.81 -0.35
CA LEU A 80 -0.82 -0.65 0.72
C LEU A 80 -1.42 0.19 1.84
N HIS A 81 -1.85 -0.48 2.93
CA HIS A 81 -2.49 0.21 4.05
C HIS A 81 -1.48 0.63 5.13
N HIS A 82 -1.42 1.92 5.45
CA HIS A 82 -0.48 2.53 6.40
C HIS A 82 -1.15 3.39 7.48
N GLY A 83 -0.41 3.68 8.55
CA GLY A 83 -0.89 4.45 9.70
C GLY A 83 -0.83 5.98 9.54
N ASN A 84 -0.67 6.67 10.67
CA ASN A 84 -0.80 8.13 10.76
C ASN A 84 0.53 8.92 10.76
N VAL A 85 1.66 8.29 10.45
CA VAL A 85 2.95 8.97 10.43
C VAL A 85 3.38 9.16 8.97
N ARG A 86 3.27 10.40 8.46
CA ARG A 86 3.52 10.73 7.04
C ARG A 86 4.84 10.19 6.51
N SER A 87 5.94 10.43 7.23
CA SER A 87 7.26 9.91 6.85
C SER A 87 7.29 8.37 6.80
N HIS A 88 6.61 7.69 7.73
CA HIS A 88 6.53 6.22 7.72
C HIS A 88 5.74 5.73 6.51
N VAL A 89 4.64 6.39 6.13
CA VAL A 89 3.88 6.03 4.92
C VAL A 89 4.80 6.09 3.71
N VAL A 90 5.44 7.25 3.48
CA VAL A 90 6.27 7.48 2.30
C VAL A 90 7.43 6.49 2.22
N HIS A 91 8.21 6.33 3.29
CA HIS A 91 9.38 5.45 3.26
C HIS A 91 9.01 3.96 3.20
N LYS A 92 7.90 3.53 3.81
CA LYS A 92 7.44 2.14 3.70
C LYS A 92 6.88 1.83 2.30
N VAL A 93 6.12 2.76 1.71
CA VAL A 93 5.66 2.63 0.32
C VAL A 93 6.86 2.51 -0.62
N ARG A 94 7.86 3.38 -0.47
CA ARG A 94 9.13 3.31 -1.22
C ARG A 94 9.78 1.94 -1.04
N PHE A 95 9.95 1.48 0.20
CA PHE A 95 10.61 0.20 0.49
C PHE A 95 9.89 -0.98 -0.18
N ILE A 96 8.56 -1.03 -0.09
CA ILE A 96 7.76 -2.09 -0.72
C ILE A 96 7.94 -2.07 -2.25
N LEU A 97 7.79 -0.90 -2.88
CA LEU A 97 7.82 -0.77 -4.34
C LEU A 97 9.25 -0.77 -4.93
N GLN A 98 10.27 -0.56 -4.10
CA GLN A 98 11.66 -0.85 -4.46
C GLN A 98 11.88 -2.35 -4.66
N ALA A 99 11.25 -3.18 -3.82
CA ALA A 99 11.32 -4.62 -3.94
C ALA A 99 10.37 -5.17 -5.02
N CYS A 100 9.13 -4.68 -5.06
CA CYS A 100 8.03 -5.25 -5.84
C CYS A 100 7.66 -4.38 -7.06
N ASP A 101 7.65 -4.96 -8.25
CA ASP A 101 7.07 -4.35 -9.46
C ASP A 101 5.55 -4.57 -9.52
N VAL A 102 4.80 -3.65 -8.93
CA VAL A 102 3.32 -3.72 -8.89
C VAL A 102 2.71 -2.31 -8.94
N LYS A 103 1.48 -2.23 -9.48
CA LYS A 103 0.65 -1.02 -9.38
C LYS A 103 0.06 -0.93 -7.98
N ALA A 104 0.23 0.21 -7.30
CA ALA A 104 -0.20 0.37 -5.92
C ALA A 104 -1.30 1.42 -5.74
N VAL A 105 -2.27 1.12 -4.87
CA VAL A 105 -3.16 2.10 -4.25
C VAL A 105 -2.71 2.29 -2.80
N VAL A 106 -2.23 3.48 -2.46
CA VAL A 106 -1.80 3.79 -1.09
C VAL A 106 -3.02 4.22 -0.28
N VAL A 107 -3.27 3.53 0.83
CA VAL A 107 -4.37 3.86 1.75
C VAL A 107 -3.76 4.21 3.11
N SER A 108 -4.02 5.40 3.63
CA SER A 108 -3.38 5.86 4.86
C SER A 108 -4.30 6.69 5.74
N GLN A 109 -3.99 6.74 7.04
CA GLN A 109 -4.59 7.75 7.92
C GLN A 109 -3.96 9.12 7.66
N ALA A 110 -2.63 9.18 7.59
CA ALA A 110 -1.92 10.42 7.36
C ALA A 110 -2.25 10.98 5.96
N PRO A 111 -2.43 12.31 5.83
CA PRO A 111 -2.47 12.95 4.53
C PRO A 111 -1.09 12.84 3.87
N VAL A 112 -1.06 12.28 2.67
CA VAL A 112 0.13 12.19 1.80
C VAL A 112 -0.29 12.53 0.37
N ASP A 113 0.61 13.12 -0.40
CA ASP A 113 0.38 13.42 -1.82
C ASP A 113 1.41 12.73 -2.73
N TYR A 114 1.31 12.99 -4.04
CA TYR A 114 2.20 12.37 -5.02
C TYR A 114 3.60 12.96 -4.96
N GLU A 115 3.73 14.24 -4.63
CA GLU A 115 4.98 14.98 -4.48
C GLU A 115 5.81 14.43 -3.33
N ASP A 116 5.18 14.07 -2.20
CA ASP A 116 5.81 13.41 -1.07
C ASP A 116 6.51 12.11 -1.47
N LEU A 117 5.80 11.29 -2.24
CA LEU A 117 6.29 10.01 -2.74
C LEU A 117 7.38 10.20 -3.80
N ALA A 118 7.17 11.14 -4.73
CA ALA A 118 8.09 11.40 -5.82
C ALA A 118 9.44 11.95 -5.31
N LYS A 119 9.43 12.80 -4.27
CA LYS A 119 10.64 13.30 -3.59
C LYS A 119 11.52 12.17 -3.05
N GLU A 120 10.90 11.06 -2.64
CA GLU A 120 11.57 9.87 -2.13
C GLU A 120 11.89 8.83 -3.23
N GLY A 121 11.73 9.21 -4.50
CA GLY A 121 12.08 8.38 -5.65
C GLY A 121 11.02 7.35 -6.03
N VAL A 122 9.80 7.47 -5.50
CA VAL A 122 8.69 6.56 -5.82
C VAL A 122 8.06 6.99 -7.14
N LYS A 123 7.96 6.07 -8.11
CA LYS A 123 7.19 6.31 -9.34
C LYS A 123 5.72 6.52 -8.98
N THR A 124 5.11 7.56 -9.50
CA THR A 124 3.67 7.79 -9.31
C THR A 124 2.97 8.10 -10.64
N ALA A 125 1.65 7.96 -10.67
CA ALA A 125 0.85 8.23 -11.86
C ALA A 125 0.69 9.72 -12.20
N VAL A 126 1.00 10.62 -11.26
CA VAL A 126 0.79 12.07 -11.42
C VAL A 126 2.10 12.85 -11.42
N VAL A 127 3.01 12.52 -10.50
CA VAL A 127 4.31 13.19 -10.33
C VAL A 127 5.42 12.16 -10.44
N MET A 128 6.19 12.20 -11.52
CA MET A 128 7.32 11.30 -11.74
C MET A 128 8.59 11.88 -11.10
N PRO A 129 9.38 11.10 -10.33
CA PRO A 129 10.72 11.51 -9.93
C PRO A 129 11.61 11.75 -11.15
N PRO A 130 12.66 12.59 -11.04
CA PRO A 130 13.74 12.63 -12.02
C PRO A 130 14.30 11.22 -12.28
N ALA A 131 14.65 10.91 -13.54
CA ALA A 131 15.01 9.56 -13.96
C ALA A 131 16.18 8.96 -13.17
N ASP A 132 17.16 9.80 -12.80
CA ASP A 132 18.34 9.47 -11.98
C ASP A 132 18.01 9.27 -10.49
N LYS A 133 16.80 9.64 -10.06
CA LYS A 133 16.33 9.55 -8.67
C LYS A 133 15.22 8.52 -8.47
N ILE A 134 14.84 7.78 -9.51
CA ILE A 134 13.85 6.70 -9.38
C ILE A 134 14.45 5.56 -8.54
N ARG A 135 13.73 5.17 -7.50
CA ARG A 135 14.13 4.11 -6.56
C ARG A 135 13.20 2.92 -6.57
N THR A 136 12.05 3.00 -7.26
CA THR A 136 11.03 1.94 -7.23
C THR A 136 10.87 1.24 -8.58
N LYS A 137 10.63 -0.07 -8.52
CA LYS A 137 10.16 -0.87 -9.65
C LYS A 137 8.66 -0.68 -9.84
N GLY A 138 7.90 -0.76 -8.74
CA GLY A 138 6.46 -0.51 -8.73
C GLY A 138 6.10 0.97 -8.84
N THR A 139 4.80 1.23 -9.00
CA THR A 139 4.25 2.58 -9.25
C THR A 139 3.01 2.84 -8.40
N VAL A 140 2.94 3.98 -7.71
CA VAL A 140 1.73 4.44 -7.01
C VAL A 140 0.76 5.04 -8.02
N MET A 141 -0.40 4.41 -8.14
CA MET A 141 -1.44 4.78 -9.10
C MET A 141 -2.56 5.64 -8.51
N ALA A 142 -2.82 5.50 -7.20
CA ALA A 142 -3.83 6.26 -6.48
C ALA A 142 -3.46 6.37 -5.00
N ILE A 143 -3.97 7.40 -4.33
CA ILE A 143 -3.79 7.64 -2.90
C ILE A 143 -5.17 7.92 -2.30
N VAL A 144 -5.49 7.26 -1.19
CA VAL A 144 -6.71 7.50 -0.40
C VAL A 144 -6.31 7.72 1.06
N SER A 145 -6.28 8.99 1.48
CA SER A 145 -5.97 9.38 2.87
C SER A 145 -7.21 9.51 3.74
N GLY A 146 -7.03 9.52 5.06
CA GLY A 146 -8.10 9.61 6.06
C GLY A 146 -8.70 8.26 6.46
N VAL A 147 -8.03 7.15 6.17
CA VAL A 147 -8.47 5.80 6.55
C VAL A 147 -7.71 5.34 7.80
N THR A 148 -8.42 5.28 8.93
CA THR A 148 -7.82 5.02 10.25
C THR A 148 -7.65 3.54 10.55
N ARG A 149 -6.47 3.15 11.05
CA ARG A 149 -6.21 1.79 11.54
C ARG A 149 -7.09 1.46 12.76
N GLY A 150 -7.64 0.25 12.78
CA GLY A 150 -8.50 -0.22 13.86
C GLY A 150 -9.94 0.29 13.80
N GLN A 151 -10.29 1.13 12.83
CA GLN A 151 -11.62 1.71 12.66
C GLN A 151 -12.23 1.31 11.33
N THR A 152 -13.56 1.25 11.28
CA THR A 152 -14.28 1.04 10.03
C THR A 152 -14.21 2.33 9.21
N PRO A 153 -13.75 2.27 7.94
CA PRO A 153 -13.68 3.46 7.10
C PRO A 153 -15.10 4.02 6.84
N THR A 154 -15.18 5.33 6.60
CA THR A 154 -16.45 5.94 6.18
C THR A 154 -16.90 5.38 4.83
N ARG A 155 -18.20 5.45 4.53
CA ARG A 155 -18.75 5.00 3.24
C ARG A 155 -18.07 5.68 2.06
N GLU A 156 -17.81 6.98 2.18
CA GLU A 156 -17.10 7.76 1.18
C GLU A 156 -15.69 7.21 0.92
N LYS A 157 -14.92 6.98 1.98
CA LYS A 157 -13.56 6.44 1.84
C LYS A 157 -13.53 5.01 1.33
N MET A 158 -14.48 4.18 1.71
CA MET A 158 -14.66 2.85 1.11
C MET A 158 -14.92 2.94 -0.39
N ALA A 159 -15.83 3.82 -0.81
CA ALA A 159 -16.14 4.02 -2.22
C ALA A 159 -14.92 4.54 -3.01
N GLU A 160 -14.12 5.43 -2.42
CA GLU A 160 -12.90 5.96 -3.01
C GLU A 160 -11.84 4.87 -3.24
N VAL A 161 -11.60 4.01 -2.24
CA VAL A 161 -10.69 2.85 -2.36
C VAL A 161 -11.17 1.91 -3.46
N ILE A 162 -12.45 1.52 -3.42
CA ILE A 162 -13.05 0.60 -4.40
C ILE A 162 -12.93 1.19 -5.82
N SER A 163 -13.34 2.44 -6.02
CA SER A 163 -13.29 3.12 -7.31
C SER A 163 -11.85 3.17 -7.86
N SER A 164 -10.88 3.48 -7.00
CA SER A 164 -9.46 3.52 -7.37
C SER A 164 -8.96 2.16 -7.86
N VAL A 165 -9.30 1.07 -7.16
CA VAL A 165 -8.92 -0.29 -7.54
C VAL A 165 -9.62 -0.71 -8.84
N MET A 166 -10.93 -0.52 -8.93
CA MET A 166 -11.72 -0.94 -10.10
C MET A 166 -11.30 -0.23 -11.39
N LYS A 167 -10.93 1.06 -11.33
CA LYS A 167 -10.38 1.79 -12.48
C LYS A 167 -9.10 1.15 -12.99
N LEU A 168 -8.23 0.66 -12.10
CA LEU A 168 -6.97 0.01 -12.48
C LEU A 168 -7.19 -1.38 -13.08
N LEU A 169 -8.19 -2.11 -12.61
CA LEU A 169 -8.58 -3.40 -13.19
C LEU A 169 -9.17 -3.20 -14.59
N LYS A 170 -10.14 -2.29 -14.76
CA LYS A 170 -10.80 -2.00 -16.05
C LYS A 170 -9.87 -1.44 -17.12
N LYS A 171 -8.95 -0.52 -16.75
CA LYS A 171 -8.01 0.08 -17.71
C LYS A 171 -7.12 -0.97 -18.39
N LYS A 172 -6.94 -2.13 -17.77
CA LYS A 172 -6.17 -3.23 -18.36
C LYS A 172 -6.98 -4.04 -19.39
N GLU A 173 -8.26 -4.31 -19.14
CA GLU A 173 -9.14 -5.05 -20.07
C GLU A 173 -9.34 -4.34 -21.41
N ILE A 174 -9.16 -3.02 -21.47
CA ILE A 174 -9.28 -2.22 -22.70
C ILE A 174 -7.94 -2.18 -23.49
N MET A 175 -6.84 -2.57 -22.86
CA MET A 175 -5.48 -2.55 -23.44
C MET A 175 -4.96 -3.95 -23.82
N GLU A 176 -5.69 -5.01 -23.51
CA GLU A 176 -5.47 -6.40 -23.94
C GLU A 176 -6.48 -6.76 -25.04
#